data_AF-A0A9N9DV55-F1
#
_entry.id   AF-A0A9N9DV55-F1
#
_cell.length_a   1.000
_cell.length_b   1.000
_cell.length_c   1.000
_cell.angle_alpha   90.00
_cell.angle_beta   90.00
_cell.angle_gamma   90.00
#
_symmetry.space_group_name_H-M   'P 1'
#
loop_
_entity.id
_entity.type
_entity.pdbx_description
1 polymer ?
#
loop_
_entity_poly.entity_id
_entity_poly.type
_entity_poly.pdbx_seq_one_letter_code
_entity_poly.pdbx_strand_id
1 'polypeptide(L)'
;ILDEDTIRDIDIFTNDLCPVSAQTIVCIFRKAIRSTQDTILYWYHFAIKYDKRIDEVSVNNKVSKKKATSLVYHEIKQLLPDITDANLRHIILKARKIRTLFSAVGVEKIKQVSYSANAISGLSYTQIHNIIEHVTNFKKSSVPSGLTKLSDAKVSESPTSPILSTHISNSSGPE
;
A
#
# COMPACT_ATOMS: atom_id res chain seq x y z
N ILE A 1 -25.83 10.07 -4.02
CA ILE A 1 -24.55 10.31 -3.31
C ILE A 1 -24.85 10.04 -1.85
N LEU A 2 -24.37 8.91 -1.31
CA LEU A 2 -24.41 8.71 0.13
C LEU A 2 -23.26 9.52 0.69
N ASP A 3 -23.63 10.56 1.42
CA ASP A 3 -22.72 11.42 2.17
C ASP A 3 -22.12 10.62 3.33
N GLU A 4 -20.89 10.95 3.71
CA GLU A 4 -20.20 10.34 4.87
C GLU A 4 -20.97 10.59 6.18
N ASP A 5 -21.98 11.46 6.16
CA ASP A 5 -22.95 11.71 7.23
C ASP A 5 -23.86 10.52 7.58
N THR A 6 -23.77 9.38 6.88
CA THR A 6 -24.53 8.16 7.24
C THR A 6 -23.83 7.31 8.30
N ILE A 7 -22.61 7.66 8.72
CA ILE A 7 -22.00 7.10 9.94
C ILE A 7 -22.56 7.87 11.15
N ARG A 8 -23.85 7.63 11.44
CA ARG A 8 -24.61 8.22 12.55
C ARG A 8 -24.39 7.54 13.91
N ASP A 9 -23.28 6.82 14.07
CA ASP A 9 -22.88 6.23 15.36
C ASP A 9 -21.56 6.82 15.89
N ILE A 10 -21.27 8.09 15.57
CA ILE A 10 -20.36 8.89 16.41
C ILE A 10 -21.23 9.62 17.44
N ASP A 11 -21.88 8.83 18.30
CA ASP A 11 -22.32 9.26 19.61
C ASP A 11 -21.10 9.33 20.54
N ILE A 12 -20.12 10.16 20.17
CA ILE A 12 -18.95 10.41 20.99
C ILE A 12 -19.04 11.81 21.54
N PHE A 13 -19.77 11.92 22.66
CA PHE A 13 -19.43 12.80 23.78
C PHE A 13 -18.88 14.18 23.36
N THR A 14 -19.67 14.98 22.65
CA THR A 14 -19.38 16.41 22.52
C THR A 14 -19.71 17.18 23.80
N ASN A 15 -20.37 16.54 24.77
CA ASN A 15 -20.83 17.19 26.00
C ASN A 15 -19.84 17.13 27.19
N ASP A 16 -18.72 16.38 27.10
CA ASP A 16 -17.73 16.27 28.20
C ASP A 16 -16.33 16.82 27.88
N LEU A 17 -16.19 17.66 26.84
CA LEU A 17 -14.92 18.34 26.60
C LEU A 17 -14.78 19.57 27.50
N CYS A 18 -13.83 19.49 28.44
CA CYS A 18 -13.17 20.59 29.17
C CYS A 18 -12.96 21.85 28.28
N PRO A 19 -12.77 23.07 28.86
CA PRO A 19 -12.95 24.33 28.15
C PRO A 19 -12.16 24.38 26.84
N VAL A 20 -12.76 25.01 25.83
CA VAL A 20 -12.22 25.14 24.47
C VAL A 20 -10.75 25.56 24.53
N SER A 21 -9.86 24.60 24.28
CA SER A 21 -8.41 24.76 24.37
C SER A 21 -7.76 24.34 23.06
N ALA A 22 -6.55 24.84 22.80
CA ALA A 22 -5.76 24.39 21.66
C ALA A 22 -5.50 22.87 21.72
N GLN A 23 -5.34 22.30 22.92
CA GLN A 23 -5.18 20.85 23.10
C GLN A 23 -6.43 20.09 22.65
N THR A 24 -7.62 20.58 23.00
CA THR A 24 -8.91 20.00 22.59
C THR A 24 -9.06 20.01 21.06
N ILE A 25 -8.75 21.14 20.41
CA ILE A 25 -8.79 21.28 18.94
C ILE A 25 -7.84 20.26 18.27
N VAL A 26 -6.61 20.17 18.76
CA VAL A 26 -5.60 19.24 18.22
C VAL A 26 -6.02 17.78 18.40
N CYS A 27 -6.67 17.44 19.53
CA CYS A 27 -7.21 16.10 19.77
C CYS A 27 -8.26 15.71 18.73
N ILE A 28 -9.24 16.59 18.50
CA ILE A 28 -10.31 16.39 17.50
C ILE A 28 -9.72 16.26 16.10
N PHE A 29 -8.79 17.15 15.71
CA PHE A 29 -8.14 17.10 14.41
C PHE A 29 -7.43 15.77 14.17
N ARG A 30 -6.64 15.29 15.14
CA ARG A 30 -5.95 13.98 15.03
C ARG A 30 -6.93 12.82 14.92
N LYS A 31 -8.08 12.89 15.61
CA LYS A 31 -9.13 11.89 15.51
C LYS A 31 -9.77 11.87 14.12
N ALA A 32 -10.03 13.03 13.53
CA ALA A 32 -10.57 13.15 12.18
C ALA A 32 -9.62 12.57 11.12
N ILE A 33 -8.31 12.86 11.22
CA ILE A 33 -7.30 12.29 10.32
C ILE A 33 -7.24 10.77 10.46
N ARG A 34 -7.19 10.23 11.69
CA ARG A 34 -7.20 8.78 11.91
C ARG A 34 -8.45 8.13 11.33
N SER A 35 -9.62 8.70 11.60
CA SER A 35 -10.89 8.20 11.04
C SER A 35 -10.87 8.18 9.51
N THR A 36 -10.28 9.21 8.88
CA THR A 36 -10.12 9.25 7.43
C THR A 36 -9.24 8.11 6.91
N GLN A 37 -8.14 7.83 7.60
CA GLN A 37 -7.20 6.77 7.24
C GLN A 37 -7.82 5.38 7.43
N ASP A 38 -8.59 5.19 8.51
CA ASP A 38 -9.33 3.96 8.78
C ASP A 38 -10.37 3.70 7.69
N THR A 39 -11.14 4.73 7.28
CA THR A 39 -12.09 4.62 6.16
C THR A 39 -11.39 4.17 4.87
N ILE A 40 -10.23 4.72 4.54
CA ILE A 40 -9.45 4.29 3.36
C ILE A 40 -9.01 2.83 3.50
N LEU A 41 -8.54 2.43 4.69
CA LEU A 41 -8.10 1.07 4.96
C LEU A 41 -9.25 0.05 4.84
N TYR A 42 -10.45 0.38 5.34
CA TYR A 42 -11.62 -0.48 5.17
C TYR A 42 -12.03 -0.63 3.71
N TRP A 43 -12.03 0.46 2.92
CA TRP A 43 -12.30 0.36 1.49
C TRP A 43 -11.23 -0.45 0.74
N TYR A 44 -9.96 -0.31 1.12
CA TYR A 44 -8.88 -1.13 0.59
C TYR A 44 -9.12 -2.63 0.83
N HIS A 45 -9.46 -3.02 2.06
CA HIS A 45 -9.76 -4.41 2.41
C HIS A 45 -11.05 -4.92 1.79
N PHE A 46 -12.07 -4.09 1.69
CA PHE A 46 -13.31 -4.43 0.98
C PHE A 46 -13.02 -4.87 -0.46
N ALA A 47 -12.24 -4.08 -1.22
CA ALA A 47 -11.90 -4.43 -2.60
C ALA A 47 -11.15 -5.77 -2.71
N ILE A 48 -10.21 -6.04 -1.79
CA ILE A 48 -9.49 -7.33 -1.75
C ILE A 48 -10.46 -8.49 -1.54
N LYS A 49 -11.34 -8.39 -0.53
CA LYS A 49 -12.30 -9.46 -0.22
C LYS A 49 -13.32 -9.64 -1.35
N TYR A 50 -13.78 -8.54 -1.95
CA TYR A 50 -14.70 -8.55 -3.07
C TYR A 50 -14.11 -9.26 -4.28
N ASP A 51 -12.90 -8.88 -4.72
CA ASP A 51 -12.23 -9.51 -5.86
C ASP A 51 -11.91 -10.99 -5.57
N LYS A 52 -11.48 -11.33 -4.34
CA LYS A 52 -11.24 -12.72 -3.92
C LYS A 52 -12.52 -13.56 -3.99
N ARG A 53 -13.65 -13.04 -3.50
CA ARG A 53 -14.95 -13.72 -3.54
C ARG A 53 -15.40 -13.96 -4.99
N ILE A 54 -15.13 -13.02 -5.90
CA ILE A 54 -15.40 -13.21 -7.33
C ILE A 54 -14.58 -14.38 -7.89
N ASP A 55 -13.30 -14.45 -7.56
CA ASP A 55 -12.43 -15.55 -8.02
C ASP A 55 -12.89 -16.89 -7.43
N GLU A 56 -13.22 -16.96 -6.14
CA GLU A 56 -13.79 -18.15 -5.49
C GLU A 56 -15.08 -18.63 -6.16
N VAL A 57 -16.03 -17.72 -6.40
CA VAL A 57 -17.31 -18.05 -7.08
C VAL A 57 -17.06 -18.49 -8.52
N SER A 58 -16.12 -17.86 -9.22
CA SER A 58 -15.77 -18.24 -10.60
C SER A 58 -15.23 -19.67 -10.67
N VAL A 59 -14.33 -20.03 -9.75
CA VAL A 59 -13.74 -21.37 -9.67
C VAL A 59 -14.76 -22.40 -9.21
N ASN A 60 -15.44 -22.17 -8.08
CA ASN A 60 -16.34 -23.15 -7.45
C ASN A 60 -17.54 -23.45 -8.34
N ASN A 61 -18.12 -22.42 -8.97
CA ASN A 61 -19.31 -22.60 -9.79
C ASN A 61 -18.96 -22.84 -11.27
N LYS A 62 -17.66 -22.86 -11.63
CA LYS A 62 -17.16 -22.99 -13.01
C LYS A 62 -17.84 -22.01 -13.98
N VAL A 63 -17.98 -20.76 -13.54
CA VAL A 63 -18.59 -19.67 -14.32
C VAL A 63 -17.56 -18.63 -14.72
N SER A 64 -17.84 -17.87 -15.79
CA SER A 64 -16.99 -16.75 -16.19
C SER A 64 -16.87 -15.70 -15.08
N LYS A 65 -15.74 -14.98 -15.02
CA LYS A 65 -15.54 -13.88 -14.05
C LYS A 65 -16.66 -12.84 -14.12
N LYS A 66 -17.22 -12.58 -15.31
CA LYS A 66 -18.37 -11.67 -15.48
C LYS A 66 -19.60 -12.19 -14.73
N LYS A 67 -19.93 -13.48 -14.89
CA LYS A 67 -21.06 -14.09 -14.18
C LYS A 67 -20.81 -14.18 -12.68
N ALA A 68 -19.61 -14.55 -12.26
CA ALA A 68 -19.22 -14.53 -10.85
C ALA A 68 -19.35 -13.13 -10.23
N THR A 69 -18.91 -12.08 -10.93
CA THR A 69 -19.07 -10.69 -10.49
C THR A 69 -20.54 -10.34 -10.25
N SER A 70 -21.44 -10.75 -11.17
CA SER A 70 -22.88 -10.52 -10.99
C SER A 70 -23.42 -11.25 -9.76
N LEU A 71 -23.01 -12.50 -9.54
CA LEU A 71 -23.46 -13.30 -8.39
C LEU A 71 -23.01 -12.69 -7.07
N VAL A 72 -21.74 -12.30 -6.95
CA VAL A 72 -21.22 -11.64 -5.74
C VAL A 72 -21.87 -10.28 -5.51
N TYR A 73 -22.12 -9.53 -6.58
CA TYR A 73 -22.86 -8.28 -6.49
C TYR A 73 -24.28 -8.49 -5.90
N HIS A 74 -25.00 -9.51 -6.38
CA HIS A 74 -26.33 -9.84 -5.85
C HIS A 74 -26.28 -10.35 -4.41
N GLU A 75 -25.27 -11.16 -4.06
CA GLU A 75 -25.03 -11.63 -2.68
C GLU A 75 -24.89 -10.44 -1.72
N ILE A 76 -24.06 -9.44 -2.06
CA ILE A 76 -23.90 -8.24 -1.23
C ILE A 76 -25.19 -7.41 -1.19
N LYS A 77 -25.87 -7.24 -2.33
CA LYS A 77 -27.11 -6.47 -2.42
C LYS A 77 -28.25 -7.11 -1.60
N GLN A 78 -28.30 -8.43 -1.51
CA GLN A 78 -29.24 -9.14 -0.64
C GLN A 78 -28.97 -8.89 0.85
N LEU A 79 -27.69 -8.79 1.23
CA LEU A 79 -27.29 -8.49 2.61
C LEU A 79 -27.39 -7.01 2.98
N LEU A 80 -27.47 -6.12 1.98
CA LEU A 80 -27.62 -4.67 2.13
C LEU A 80 -28.85 -4.20 1.34
N PRO A 81 -30.08 -4.57 1.74
CA PRO A 81 -31.27 -4.28 0.94
C PRO A 81 -31.48 -2.78 0.70
N ASP A 82 -31.06 -1.92 1.64
CA ASP A 82 -31.26 -0.47 1.58
C ASP A 82 -30.29 0.27 0.66
N ILE A 83 -29.16 -0.34 0.26
CA ILE A 83 -28.19 0.33 -0.62
C ILE A 83 -28.69 0.34 -2.06
N THR A 84 -28.83 1.51 -2.70
CA THR A 84 -29.22 1.54 -4.12
C THR A 84 -28.14 0.91 -5.02
N ASP A 85 -28.54 0.36 -6.17
CA ASP A 85 -27.60 -0.20 -7.15
C ASP A 85 -26.53 0.81 -7.60
N ALA A 86 -26.93 2.07 -7.81
CA ALA A 86 -26.01 3.14 -8.17
C ALA A 86 -24.96 3.37 -7.08
N ASN A 87 -25.38 3.39 -5.82
CA ASN A 87 -24.48 3.57 -4.68
C ASN A 87 -23.53 2.38 -4.52
N LEU A 88 -24.03 1.14 -4.63
CA LEU A 88 -23.18 -0.05 -4.52
C LEU A 88 -22.12 -0.10 -5.62
N ARG A 89 -22.50 0.18 -6.87
CA ARG A 89 -21.54 0.30 -7.99
C ARG A 89 -20.49 1.36 -7.74
N HIS A 90 -20.91 2.51 -7.21
CA HIS A 90 -20.01 3.61 -6.88
C HIS A 90 -19.02 3.21 -5.77
N ILE A 91 -19.49 2.55 -4.70
CA ILE A 91 -18.63 2.04 -3.61
C ILE A 91 -17.62 1.02 -4.12
N ILE A 92 -18.04 0.07 -4.96
CA ILE A 92 -17.13 -0.93 -5.54
C ILE A 92 -16.05 -0.24 -6.39
N LEU A 93 -16.42 0.76 -7.20
CA LEU A 93 -15.47 1.53 -8.00
C LEU A 93 -14.50 2.34 -7.12
N LYS A 94 -15.01 3.02 -6.08
CA LYS A 94 -14.22 3.76 -5.08
C LYS A 94 -13.17 2.85 -4.45
N ALA A 95 -13.61 1.70 -3.93
CA ALA A 95 -12.74 0.74 -3.28
C ALA A 95 -11.67 0.17 -4.22
N ARG A 96 -12.03 -0.11 -5.48
CA ARG A 96 -11.06 -0.59 -6.49
C ARG A 96 -10.00 0.46 -6.81
N LYS A 97 -10.36 1.73 -6.97
CA LYS A 97 -9.38 2.81 -7.18
C LYS A 97 -8.40 2.94 -6.00
N ILE A 98 -8.93 2.91 -4.78
CA ILE A 98 -8.12 2.93 -3.54
C ILE A 98 -7.16 1.72 -3.53
N ARG A 99 -7.66 0.52 -3.81
CA ARG A 99 -6.84 -0.69 -3.90
C ARG A 99 -5.74 -0.57 -4.94
N THR A 100 -6.05 -0.10 -6.15
CA THR A 100 -5.05 0.09 -7.21
C THR A 100 -3.91 1.00 -6.76
N LEU A 101 -4.23 2.14 -6.14
CA LEU A 101 -3.23 3.08 -5.64
C LEU A 101 -2.34 2.45 -4.56
N PHE A 102 -2.94 1.95 -3.47
CA PHE A 102 -2.17 1.51 -2.30
C PHE A 102 -1.56 0.12 -2.44
N SER A 103 -2.01 -0.72 -3.38
CA SER A 103 -1.32 -1.98 -3.68
C SER A 103 0.04 -1.74 -4.35
N ALA A 104 0.21 -0.65 -5.09
CA ALA A 104 1.48 -0.29 -5.72
C ALA A 104 2.35 0.62 -4.84
N VAL A 105 1.72 1.59 -4.15
CA VAL A 105 2.44 2.55 -3.29
C VAL A 105 2.89 1.92 -1.97
N GLY A 106 2.08 1.00 -1.43
CA GLY A 106 2.24 0.40 -0.11
C GLY A 106 1.06 0.74 0.81
N VAL A 107 0.46 -0.28 1.43
CA VAL A 107 -0.68 -0.11 2.35
C VAL A 107 -0.28 0.69 3.60
N GLU A 108 0.98 0.60 4.01
CA GLU A 108 1.56 1.35 5.12
C GLU A 108 1.58 2.86 4.88
N LYS A 109 1.39 3.30 3.64
CA LYS A 109 1.29 4.72 3.27
C LYS A 109 -0.08 5.32 3.55
N ILE A 110 -1.12 4.51 3.77
CA ILE A 110 -2.46 5.01 4.14
C ILE A 110 -2.38 5.87 5.40
N LYS A 111 -1.55 5.50 6.39
CA LYS A 111 -1.34 6.28 7.64
C LYS A 111 -0.69 7.67 7.44
N GLN A 112 -0.23 7.97 6.22
CA GLN A 112 0.38 9.25 5.86
C GLN A 112 -0.57 10.12 5.04
N VAL A 113 -1.78 9.63 4.74
CA VAL A 113 -2.76 10.31 3.90
C VAL A 113 -3.63 11.22 4.76
N SER A 114 -3.82 12.46 4.30
CA SER A 114 -4.78 13.43 4.86
C SER A 114 -6.02 13.61 3.99
N TYR A 115 -6.01 13.13 2.74
CA TYR A 115 -7.14 13.19 1.82
C TYR A 115 -8.19 12.12 2.14
N SER A 116 -9.47 12.41 1.88
CA SER A 116 -10.56 11.44 2.07
C SER A 116 -10.58 10.34 1.01
N ALA A 117 -11.25 9.22 1.33
CA ALA A 117 -11.53 8.16 0.37
C ALA A 117 -12.27 8.68 -0.88
N ASN A 118 -13.19 9.64 -0.69
CA ASN A 118 -13.92 10.29 -1.78
C ASN A 118 -12.96 11.07 -2.69
N ALA A 119 -12.08 11.89 -2.13
CA ALA A 119 -11.10 12.65 -2.89
C ALA A 119 -10.18 11.74 -3.71
N ILE A 120 -9.68 10.65 -3.12
CA ILE A 120 -8.87 9.66 -3.82
C ILE A 120 -9.65 8.99 -4.95
N SER A 121 -10.92 8.63 -4.71
CA SER A 121 -11.76 8.01 -5.72
C SER A 121 -12.19 8.94 -6.86
N GLY A 122 -12.10 10.25 -6.64
CA GLY A 122 -12.29 11.27 -7.67
C GLY A 122 -11.20 11.24 -8.75
N LEU A 123 -10.02 10.70 -8.44
CA LEU A 123 -8.92 10.57 -9.40
C LEU A 123 -9.28 9.57 -10.52
N SER A 124 -8.93 9.90 -11.77
CA SER A 124 -8.97 8.94 -12.87
C SER A 124 -7.91 7.85 -12.70
N TYR A 125 -8.07 6.71 -13.37
CA TYR A 125 -7.03 5.68 -13.35
C TYR A 125 -5.69 6.20 -13.89
N THR A 126 -5.72 7.06 -14.92
CA THR A 126 -4.51 7.72 -15.43
C THR A 126 -3.84 8.57 -14.34
N GLN A 127 -4.60 9.38 -13.60
CA GLN A 127 -4.03 10.18 -12.50
C GLN A 127 -3.46 9.29 -11.39
N ILE A 128 -4.14 8.19 -11.05
CA ILE A 128 -3.64 7.19 -10.09
C ILE A 128 -2.32 6.59 -10.58
N HIS A 129 -2.22 6.21 -11.85
CA HIS A 129 -0.99 5.66 -12.43
C HIS A 129 0.17 6.67 -12.40
N ASN A 130 -0.10 7.94 -12.73
CA ASN A 130 0.91 8.99 -12.67
C ASN A 130 1.43 9.19 -11.23
N ILE A 131 0.55 9.13 -10.23
CA ILE A 131 0.93 9.21 -8.81
C ILE A 131 1.80 8.00 -8.43
N ILE A 132 1.40 6.79 -8.82
CA ILE A 132 2.16 5.57 -8.55
C ILE A 132 3.56 5.68 -9.15
N GLU A 133 3.66 6.08 -10.42
CA GLU A 133 4.93 6.25 -11.13
C GLU A 133 5.83 7.26 -10.40
N HIS A 134 5.30 8.44 -10.07
CA HIS A 134 6.06 9.48 -9.37
C HIS A 134 6.59 8.98 -8.01
N VAL A 135 5.73 8.37 -7.18
CA VAL A 135 6.11 7.87 -5.85
C VAL A 135 7.11 6.72 -5.94
N THR A 136 6.95 5.81 -6.90
CA THR A 136 7.84 4.65 -7.05
C THR A 136 9.18 5.03 -7.68
N ASN A 137 9.24 6.01 -8.59
CA ASN A 137 10.48 6.53 -9.14
C ASN A 137 11.29 7.30 -8.09
N PHE A 138 10.63 8.05 -7.20
CA PHE A 138 11.30 8.68 -6.06
C PHE A 138 11.99 7.65 -5.13
N LYS A 139 11.37 6.48 -4.91
CA LYS A 139 11.97 5.37 -4.14
C LYS A 139 13.22 4.79 -4.81
N LYS A 140 13.30 4.78 -6.15
CA LYS A 140 14.46 4.25 -6.89
C LYS A 140 15.67 5.19 -6.81
N SER A 141 15.44 6.50 -6.84
CA SER A 141 16.51 7.51 -6.78
C SER A 141 17.17 7.65 -5.41
N SER A 142 16.56 7.10 -4.34
CA SER A 142 17.02 7.23 -2.95
C SER A 142 17.86 6.05 -2.44
N VAL A 143 18.21 5.08 -3.30
CA VAL A 143 19.19 4.03 -2.99
C VAL A 143 20.60 4.52 -3.38
N PRO A 144 21.56 4.66 -2.45
CA PRO A 144 22.94 4.96 -2.80
C PRO A 144 23.53 3.78 -3.59
N SER A 145 23.82 4.00 -4.86
CA SER A 145 24.66 3.13 -5.67
C SER A 145 26.10 3.22 -5.14
N GLY A 146 26.51 2.25 -4.31
CA GLY A 146 27.89 2.21 -3.83
C GLY A 146 28.20 0.97 -3.00
N LEU A 147 28.36 -0.17 -3.68
CA LEU A 147 29.24 -1.28 -3.28
C LEU A 147 29.37 -2.25 -4.47
N THR A 148 30.10 -1.82 -5.49
CA THR A 148 30.59 -2.72 -6.55
C THR A 148 31.72 -3.56 -5.98
N LYS A 149 31.48 -4.87 -5.95
CA LYS A 149 32.47 -5.92 -5.71
C LYS A 149 33.65 -5.76 -6.69
N LEU A 150 34.87 -5.80 -6.16
CA LEU A 150 36.09 -5.96 -6.94
C LEU A 150 36.14 -7.44 -7.38
N SER A 151 36.08 -7.68 -8.69
CA SER A 151 36.22 -9.01 -9.29
C SER A 151 37.62 -9.21 -9.84
N ASP A 152 38.25 -10.32 -9.44
CA ASP A 152 39.49 -10.86 -9.99
C ASP A 152 39.38 -11.23 -11.47
N ALA A 153 40.45 -10.95 -12.24
CA ALA A 153 40.95 -11.66 -13.44
C ALA A 153 42.02 -10.79 -14.13
N LYS A 154 43.09 -11.26 -14.77
CA LYS A 154 43.73 -12.56 -14.96
C LYS A 154 45.06 -12.31 -15.70
N VAL A 155 46.07 -13.08 -15.31
CA VAL A 155 47.28 -13.54 -16.02
C VAL A 155 47.43 -13.21 -17.52
N SER A 156 48.61 -12.70 -17.91
CA SER A 156 49.25 -12.92 -19.22
C SER A 156 50.80 -12.93 -19.06
N GLU A 157 51.44 -13.97 -19.60
CA GLU A 157 52.87 -14.38 -19.51
C GLU A 157 53.79 -13.49 -20.38
N SER A 158 55.15 -13.42 -20.34
CA SER A 158 56.28 -14.36 -20.11
C SER A 158 57.63 -13.54 -20.17
N PRO A 159 58.86 -14.13 -20.22
CA PRO A 159 59.67 -14.78 -19.18
C PRO A 159 61.03 -14.05 -18.90
N THR A 160 61.79 -14.46 -17.86
CA THR A 160 63.23 -14.86 -17.90
C THR A 160 63.76 -15.08 -16.45
N SER A 161 64.20 -16.30 -16.15
CA SER A 161 64.89 -16.80 -14.93
C SER A 161 66.28 -16.12 -14.71
N PRO A 162 67.05 -16.30 -13.60
CA PRO A 162 67.06 -17.45 -12.68
C PRO A 162 67.30 -17.22 -11.16
N ILE A 163 66.74 -18.17 -10.39
CA ILE A 163 67.32 -18.96 -9.28
C ILE A 163 68.28 -18.26 -8.30
N LEU A 164 67.88 -18.18 -7.02
CA LEU A 164 68.78 -18.57 -5.92
C LEU A 164 67.99 -19.14 -4.72
N SER A 165 68.33 -20.38 -4.41
CA SER A 165 68.06 -21.14 -3.18
C SER A 165 68.75 -20.46 -1.99
N THR A 166 68.21 -20.33 -0.80
CA THR A 166 68.07 -21.40 0.20
C THR A 166 67.51 -20.79 1.49
N HIS A 167 66.78 -21.61 2.25
CA HIS A 167 66.60 -21.67 3.71
C HIS A 167 67.33 -20.61 4.57
N ILE A 168 66.76 -20.10 5.66
CA ILE A 168 66.69 -20.83 6.95
C ILE A 168 65.65 -20.17 7.89
N SER A 169 64.87 -21.08 8.49
CA SER A 169 64.26 -21.14 9.82
C SER A 169 64.32 -19.98 10.84
N ASN A 170 63.13 -19.74 11.39
CA ASN A 170 62.77 -19.66 12.82
C ASN A 170 63.38 -18.57 13.72
N SER A 171 62.48 -17.84 14.40
CA SER A 171 62.19 -18.02 15.84
C SER A 171 61.99 -16.71 16.59
N SER A 172 60.93 -16.70 17.42
CA SER A 172 60.71 -15.87 18.62
C SER A 172 60.55 -14.38 18.38
N GLY A 173 59.52 -13.71 18.86
CA GLY A 173 58.80 -13.88 20.13
C GLY A 173 58.58 -12.45 20.67
N PRO A 174 57.50 -12.18 21.41
CA PRO A 174 56.89 -10.85 21.46
C PRO A 174 57.38 -10.00 22.64
N GLU A 175 57.32 -8.68 22.46
CA GLU A 175 56.69 -7.72 23.40
C GLU A 175 56.41 -6.40 22.67
#